data_AF-A0A7C7VJN9-F1
#
_entry.id   AF-A0A7C7VJN9-F1
#
_cell.length_a   1.000
_cell.length_b   1.000
_cell.length_c   1.000
_cell.angle_alpha   90.00
_cell.angle_beta   90.00
_cell.angle_gamma   90.00
#
_symmetry.space_group_name_H-M   'P 1'
#
loop_
_entity.id
_entity.type
_entity.pdbx_description
1 polymer ?
#
loop_
_entity_poly.entity_id
_entity_poly.type
_entity_poly.pdbx_seq_one_letter_code
_entity_poly.pdbx_strand_id
1 'polypeptide(L)'
;NETQSGLLYGCFKIADDQGLLLLDLKDLRSMLTWMGDNAKKLRSEYGNISSSSIGAIQRKLLVLEEQGAEHFFAEPAIKLSDLMQVDFSGNGVISILDATKLMAESPKVYSSFLLWLLSEIFEQLPEVGNPDKPKLVFFFDEAHLLFDQAPKMLIDKIEQVVRLIRSKGVGIYFITQSPLDIPEDILGQLGLKIQHALRSFTPKDRKVIKSVAQSFPSNPEFSTETLITALGTGEALVSVLDDKGRPLPVQKTLIRPPESHIGPITKEERQVRIERSPLKGHYDTAVDRESAYERLKDRAKEIQAQQNEEELQKTKEKNNSAGKSRRQSTSEAFIKSAVRSIGSQIGRQLIRGIMGSLFRGRR
;
A
#
# COMPACT_ATOMS: atom_id res chain seq x y z
N ASN A 1 0.98 -15.90 -0.28
CA ASN A 1 0.82 -17.31 0.16
C ASN A 1 1.11 -17.34 1.65
N GLU A 2 0.64 -18.35 2.38
CA GLU A 2 0.72 -18.38 3.84
C GLU A 2 2.17 -18.29 4.36
N THR A 3 3.12 -18.93 3.69
CA THR A 3 4.53 -18.88 4.07
C THR A 3 5.11 -17.46 4.01
N GLN A 4 4.85 -16.69 2.94
CA GLN A 4 5.32 -15.31 2.83
C GLN A 4 4.60 -14.40 3.83
N SER A 5 3.29 -14.62 4.05
CA SER A 5 2.53 -13.87 5.04
C SER A 5 3.05 -14.11 6.46
N GLY A 6 3.34 -15.36 6.83
CA GLY A 6 3.92 -15.71 8.12
C GLY A 6 5.34 -15.14 8.31
N LEU A 7 6.15 -15.10 7.25
CA LEU A 7 7.47 -14.47 7.30
C LEU A 7 7.37 -12.95 7.50
N LEU A 8 6.43 -12.29 6.82
CA LEU A 8 6.17 -10.86 7.03
C LEU A 8 5.68 -10.58 8.45
N TYR A 9 4.78 -11.39 8.99
CA TYR A 9 4.36 -11.27 10.40
C TYR A 9 5.55 -11.41 11.36
N GLY A 10 6.41 -12.41 11.12
CA GLY A 10 7.66 -12.56 11.86
C GLY A 10 8.56 -11.33 11.73
N CYS A 11 8.63 -10.71 10.55
CA CYS A 11 9.39 -9.48 10.33
C CYS A 11 8.90 -8.31 11.19
N PHE A 12 7.59 -8.05 11.20
CA PHE A 12 7.00 -7.02 12.05
C PHE A 12 7.24 -7.30 13.54
N LYS A 13 7.01 -8.54 13.98
CA LYS A 13 7.24 -8.93 15.37
C LYS A 13 8.71 -8.75 15.81
N ILE A 14 9.66 -9.17 14.98
CA ILE A 14 11.10 -9.02 15.27
C ILE A 14 11.48 -7.53 15.33
N ALA A 15 10.87 -6.69 14.49
CA ALA A 15 11.10 -5.25 14.52
C ALA A 15 10.60 -4.64 15.83
N ASP A 16 9.38 -4.99 16.25
CA ASP A 16 8.78 -4.56 17.52
C ASP A 16 9.62 -5.00 18.73
N ASP A 17 9.98 -6.29 18.79
CA ASP A 17 10.78 -6.88 19.88
C ASP A 17 12.18 -6.23 20.00
N GLN A 18 12.69 -5.63 18.91
CA GLN A 18 13.97 -4.91 18.87
C GLN A 18 13.85 -3.38 18.91
N GLY A 19 12.64 -2.83 19.00
CA GLY A 19 12.40 -1.39 18.95
C GLY A 19 12.88 -0.73 17.66
N LEU A 20 12.73 -1.42 16.53
CA LEU A 20 13.06 -0.94 15.19
C LEU A 20 11.77 -0.44 14.51
N LEU A 21 11.72 0.84 14.19
CA LEU A 21 10.55 1.44 13.56
C LEU A 21 10.53 1.13 12.05
N LEU A 22 9.46 0.49 11.59
CA LEU A 22 9.20 0.26 10.18
C LEU A 22 8.27 1.35 9.65
N LEU A 23 8.86 2.47 9.19
CA LEU A 23 8.11 3.64 8.75
C LEU A 23 7.78 3.57 7.26
N ASP A 24 8.68 3.03 6.44
CA ASP A 24 8.54 2.99 4.99
C ASP A 24 8.93 1.62 4.37
N LEU A 25 8.90 1.55 3.03
CA LEU A 25 9.29 0.34 2.28
C LEU A 25 10.79 0.03 2.39
N LYS A 26 11.64 1.05 2.53
CA LYS A 26 13.10 0.93 2.66
C LYS A 26 13.46 0.28 3.99
N ASP A 27 12.70 0.57 5.05
CA ASP A 27 12.80 -0.08 6.35
C ASP A 27 12.43 -1.55 6.28
N LEU A 28 11.28 -1.87 5.68
CA LEU A 28 10.83 -3.24 5.54
C LEU A 28 11.84 -4.08 4.75
N ARG A 29 12.39 -3.55 3.66
CA ARG A 29 13.43 -4.25 2.87
C ARG A 29 14.72 -4.45 3.66
N SER A 30 15.10 -3.48 4.46
CA SER A 30 16.31 -3.55 5.28
C SER A 30 16.16 -4.57 6.41
N MET A 31 14.98 -4.60 7.05
CA MET A 31 14.65 -5.64 8.02
C MET A 31 14.62 -7.03 7.39
N LEU A 32 14.03 -7.21 6.20
CA LEU A 32 14.02 -8.49 5.50
C LEU A 32 15.44 -8.97 5.14
N THR A 33 16.31 -8.05 4.73
CA THR A 33 17.73 -8.36 4.46
C THR A 33 18.42 -8.80 5.75
N TRP A 34 18.28 -8.01 6.82
CA TRP A 34 18.88 -8.30 8.12
C TRP A 34 18.39 -9.64 8.71
N MET A 35 17.10 -9.94 8.57
CA MET A 35 16.53 -11.24 8.97
C MET A 35 17.15 -12.39 8.19
N GLY A 36 17.39 -12.22 6.89
CA GLY A 36 18.07 -13.21 6.06
C GLY A 36 19.50 -13.47 6.55
N ASP A 37 20.25 -12.40 6.81
CA ASP A 37 21.64 -12.48 7.29
C ASP A 37 21.74 -13.09 8.70
N ASN A 38 20.74 -12.85 9.55
CA ASN A 38 20.67 -13.33 10.93
C ASN A 38 19.78 -14.56 11.13
N ALA A 39 19.33 -15.21 10.04
CA ALA A 39 18.32 -16.27 10.08
C ALA A 39 18.65 -17.40 11.07
N LYS A 40 19.93 -17.77 11.19
CA LYS A 40 20.38 -18.82 12.13
C LYS A 40 20.14 -18.46 13.59
N LYS A 41 20.36 -17.20 13.96
CA LYS A 41 20.18 -16.70 15.34
C LYS A 41 18.71 -16.56 15.68
N LEU A 42 17.91 -16.08 14.74
CA LEU A 42 16.49 -15.84 14.90
C LEU A 42 15.65 -17.13 14.91
N ARG A 43 16.19 -18.22 14.35
CA ARG A 43 15.44 -19.47 14.13
C ARG A 43 14.85 -20.09 15.39
N SER A 44 15.54 -20.00 16.52
CA SER A 44 15.08 -20.60 17.79
C SER A 44 13.84 -19.92 18.36
N GLU A 45 13.71 -18.61 18.14
CA GLU A 45 12.68 -17.78 18.77
C GLU A 45 11.52 -17.48 17.82
N TYR A 46 11.83 -17.21 16.54
CA TYR A 46 10.84 -16.77 15.54
C TYR A 46 10.53 -17.84 14.48
N GLY A 47 11.17 -19.01 14.57
CA GLY A 47 10.97 -20.10 13.64
C GLY A 47 11.78 -19.95 12.34
N ASN A 48 11.47 -20.79 11.35
CA ASN A 48 12.29 -20.91 10.16
C ASN A 48 12.14 -19.71 9.21
N ILE A 49 13.25 -19.01 8.96
CA ILE A 49 13.32 -17.89 8.01
C ILE A 49 13.91 -18.40 6.69
N SER A 50 13.05 -18.50 5.66
CA SER A 50 13.42 -19.01 4.34
C SER A 50 13.98 -17.90 3.43
N SER A 51 15.21 -18.07 2.94
CA SER A 51 15.84 -17.13 1.99
C SER A 51 15.07 -17.01 0.67
N SER A 52 14.49 -18.10 0.17
CA SER A 52 13.66 -18.07 -1.04
C SER A 52 12.38 -17.26 -0.85
N SER A 53 11.80 -17.31 0.35
CA SER A 53 10.61 -16.51 0.71
C SER A 53 10.96 -15.03 0.84
N ILE A 54 12.09 -14.69 1.48
CA ILE A 54 12.62 -13.32 1.55
C ILE A 54 12.82 -12.76 0.14
N GLY A 55 13.53 -13.47 -0.74
CA GLY A 55 13.78 -13.02 -2.11
C GLY A 55 12.51 -12.89 -2.95
N ALA A 56 11.47 -13.68 -2.68
CA ALA A 56 10.18 -13.53 -3.33
C ALA A 56 9.43 -12.27 -2.84
N ILE A 57 9.48 -11.95 -1.55
CA ILE A 57 8.88 -10.73 -0.99
C ILE A 57 9.62 -9.50 -1.51
N GLN A 58 10.96 -9.48 -1.46
CA GLN A 58 11.76 -8.35 -1.94
C GLN A 58 11.49 -8.01 -3.41
N ARG A 59 11.32 -9.01 -4.29
CA ARG A 59 10.92 -8.77 -5.68
C ARG A 59 9.55 -8.12 -5.82
N LYS A 60 8.59 -8.45 -4.96
CA LYS A 60 7.27 -7.79 -4.96
C LYS A 60 7.37 -6.36 -4.45
N LEU A 61 8.21 -6.10 -3.44
CA LEU A 61 8.47 -4.75 -2.94
C LEU A 61 9.12 -3.87 -4.01
N LEU A 62 10.08 -4.40 -4.77
CA LEU A 62 10.70 -3.68 -5.91
C LEU A 62 9.66 -3.24 -6.95
N VAL A 63 8.69 -4.10 -7.28
CA VAL A 63 7.61 -3.75 -8.22
C VAL A 63 6.72 -2.62 -7.67
N LEU A 64 6.51 -2.55 -6.35
CA LEU A 64 5.77 -1.45 -5.73
C LEU A 64 6.59 -0.15 -5.74
N GLU A 65 7.89 -0.23 -5.47
CA GLU A 65 8.80 0.92 -5.56
C GLU A 65 8.90 1.48 -6.98
N GLU A 66 8.96 0.63 -8.01
CA GLU A 66 8.91 1.06 -9.41
C GLU A 66 7.61 1.80 -9.75
N GLN A 67 6.52 1.52 -9.02
CA GLN A 67 5.25 2.24 -9.11
C GLN A 67 5.17 3.46 -8.16
N GLY A 68 6.28 3.89 -7.57
CA GLY A 68 6.35 5.09 -6.73
C GLY A 68 5.73 4.91 -5.34
N ALA A 69 5.59 3.68 -4.84
CA ALA A 69 5.03 3.42 -3.51
C ALA A 69 5.84 4.09 -2.38
N GLU A 70 7.13 4.34 -2.59
CA GLU A 70 8.01 5.05 -1.64
C GLU A 70 7.57 6.49 -1.39
N HIS A 71 7.02 7.17 -2.39
CA HIS A 71 6.49 8.52 -2.23
C HIS A 71 5.09 8.53 -1.62
N PHE A 72 4.34 7.46 -1.85
CA PHE A 72 2.95 7.36 -1.44
C PHE A 72 2.80 6.92 0.03
N PHE A 73 3.58 5.95 0.48
CA PHE A 73 3.61 5.45 1.86
C PHE A 73 4.74 6.11 2.67
N ALA A 74 4.82 7.43 2.60
CA ALA A 74 5.81 8.24 3.32
C ALA A 74 5.16 8.97 4.52
N GLU A 75 5.99 9.60 5.37
CA GLU A 75 5.49 10.49 6.41
C GLU A 75 5.36 11.94 5.91
N PRO A 76 4.32 12.69 6.35
CA PRO A 76 3.30 12.25 7.31
C PRO A 76 2.23 11.36 6.66
N ALA A 77 1.92 10.24 7.32
CA ALA A 77 0.85 9.36 6.89
C ALA A 77 -0.52 10.05 7.02
N ILE A 78 -1.44 9.73 6.11
CA ILE A 78 -2.82 10.24 6.12
C ILE A 78 -3.47 9.90 7.46
N LYS A 79 -4.04 10.91 8.11
CA LYS A 79 -4.82 10.72 9.34
C LYS A 79 -6.30 10.64 9.03
N LEU A 80 -6.98 9.64 9.56
CA LEU A 80 -8.42 9.48 9.36
C LEU A 80 -9.23 10.67 9.92
N SER A 81 -8.76 11.29 11.00
CA SER A 81 -9.35 12.52 11.57
C SER A 81 -9.47 13.64 10.55
N ASP A 82 -8.54 13.73 9.61
CA ASP A 82 -8.49 14.81 8.63
C ASP A 82 -9.53 14.62 7.53
N LEU A 83 -10.02 13.40 7.34
CA LEU A 83 -11.12 13.07 6.43
C LEU A 83 -12.50 13.23 7.09
N MET A 84 -12.55 13.40 8.42
CA MET A 84 -13.78 13.45 9.23
C MET A 84 -14.09 14.85 9.76
N GLN A 85 -13.62 15.88 9.04
CA GLN A 85 -13.82 17.27 9.45
C GLN A 85 -15.28 17.70 9.31
N VAL A 86 -15.66 18.63 10.19
CA VAL A 86 -16.95 19.32 10.18
C VAL A 86 -16.66 20.82 10.09
N ASP A 87 -17.43 21.54 9.28
CA ASP A 87 -17.30 22.98 9.14
C ASP A 87 -17.93 23.74 10.34
N PHE A 88 -17.77 25.07 10.37
CA PHE A 88 -18.34 25.90 11.44
C PHE A 88 -19.87 25.92 11.48
N SER A 89 -20.53 25.45 10.42
CA SER A 89 -22.00 25.34 10.34
C SER A 89 -22.51 23.97 10.84
N GLY A 90 -21.60 23.06 11.21
CA GLY A 90 -21.95 21.70 11.64
C GLY A 90 -22.14 20.71 10.48
N ASN A 91 -21.78 21.07 9.24
CA ASN A 91 -21.86 20.18 8.09
C ASN A 91 -20.55 19.40 7.90
N GLY A 92 -20.66 18.14 7.49
CA GLY A 92 -19.49 17.34 7.10
C GLY A 92 -18.79 17.94 5.89
N VAL A 93 -17.45 17.91 5.89
CA VAL A 93 -16.63 18.40 4.79
C VAL A 93 -16.51 17.31 3.71
N ILE A 94 -16.63 17.70 2.43
CA ILE A 94 -16.37 16.80 1.30
C ILE A 94 -14.87 16.81 1.00
N SER A 95 -14.20 15.71 1.34
CA SER A 95 -12.80 15.48 1.03
C SER A 95 -12.67 14.73 -0.31
N ILE A 96 -11.84 15.24 -1.22
CA ILE A 96 -11.59 14.61 -2.53
C ILE A 96 -10.16 14.08 -2.55
N LEU A 97 -10.02 12.75 -2.64
CA LEU A 97 -8.75 12.09 -2.86
C LEU A 97 -8.52 11.91 -4.36
N ASP A 98 -7.71 12.79 -4.95
CA ASP A 98 -7.42 12.77 -6.38
C ASP A 98 -6.37 11.70 -6.72
N ALA A 99 -6.85 10.52 -7.10
CA ALA A 99 -6.03 9.38 -7.51
C ALA A 99 -5.80 9.31 -9.04
N THR A 100 -6.07 10.38 -9.80
CA THR A 100 -6.06 10.36 -11.27
C THR A 100 -4.77 9.79 -11.86
N LYS A 101 -3.60 10.20 -11.32
CA LYS A 101 -2.30 9.67 -11.75
C LYS A 101 -2.06 8.25 -11.24
N LEU A 102 -2.41 8.01 -9.98
CA LEU A 102 -2.13 6.75 -9.30
C LEU A 102 -2.88 5.57 -9.95
N MET A 103 -4.13 5.79 -10.37
CA MET A 103 -4.92 4.76 -11.06
C MET A 103 -4.29 4.34 -12.40
N ALA A 104 -3.72 5.29 -13.16
CA ALA A 104 -3.14 5.03 -14.47
C ALA A 104 -1.71 4.49 -14.40
N GLU A 105 -0.89 5.05 -13.50
CA GLU A 105 0.55 4.79 -13.44
C GLU A 105 0.91 3.68 -12.43
N SER A 106 0.12 3.54 -11.36
CA SER A 106 0.48 2.76 -10.17
C SER A 106 -0.71 1.99 -9.57
N PRO A 107 -1.41 1.14 -10.35
CA PRO A 107 -2.65 0.51 -9.92
C PRO A 107 -2.50 -0.34 -8.66
N LYS A 108 -1.34 -1.00 -8.45
CA LYS A 108 -1.13 -1.80 -7.23
C LYS A 108 -0.98 -0.93 -5.99
N VAL A 109 -0.33 0.23 -6.13
CA VAL A 109 -0.20 1.21 -5.03
C VAL A 109 -1.58 1.73 -4.63
N TYR A 110 -2.44 2.03 -5.62
CA TYR A 110 -3.83 2.41 -5.36
C TYR A 110 -4.61 1.32 -4.62
N SER A 111 -4.60 0.07 -5.09
CA SER A 111 -5.31 -1.02 -4.41
C SER A 111 -4.77 -1.28 -3.01
N SER A 112 -3.44 -1.21 -2.82
CA SER A 112 -2.81 -1.32 -1.49
C SER A 112 -3.22 -0.18 -0.56
N PHE A 113 -3.29 1.05 -1.06
CA PHE A 113 -3.75 2.21 -0.30
C PHE A 113 -5.20 2.06 0.16
N LEU A 114 -6.10 1.70 -0.75
CA LEU A 114 -7.51 1.57 -0.38
C LEU A 114 -7.74 0.45 0.62
N LEU A 115 -7.01 -0.66 0.51
CA LEU A 115 -7.03 -1.73 1.51
C LEU A 115 -6.55 -1.23 2.87
N TRP A 116 -5.41 -0.53 2.90
CA TRP A 116 -4.89 0.06 4.12
C TRP A 116 -5.93 0.98 4.75
N LEU A 117 -6.54 1.86 3.96
CA LEU A 117 -7.55 2.79 4.42
C LEU A 117 -8.78 2.08 5.00
N LEU A 118 -9.28 1.04 4.34
CA LEU A 118 -10.40 0.24 4.86
C LEU A 118 -10.05 -0.45 6.19
N SER A 119 -8.83 -0.95 6.31
CA SER A 119 -8.35 -1.61 7.52
C SER A 119 -8.21 -0.60 8.67
N GLU A 120 -7.61 0.56 8.40
CA GLU A 120 -7.47 1.64 9.39
C GLU A 120 -8.82 2.18 9.87
N ILE A 121 -9.78 2.37 8.96
CA ILE A 121 -11.13 2.78 9.32
C ILE A 121 -11.76 1.76 10.29
N PHE A 122 -11.60 0.47 10.01
CA PHE A 122 -12.16 -0.58 10.85
C PHE A 122 -11.47 -0.68 12.22
N GLU A 123 -10.15 -0.53 12.27
CA GLU A 123 -9.34 -0.66 13.48
C GLU A 123 -9.42 0.57 14.39
N GLN A 124 -9.31 1.79 13.83
CA GLN A 124 -9.24 3.02 14.62
C GLN A 124 -10.59 3.54 15.09
N LEU A 125 -11.66 3.32 14.32
CA LEU A 125 -12.96 3.88 14.68
C LEU A 125 -13.59 3.08 15.83
N PRO A 126 -14.18 3.75 16.84
CA PRO A 126 -14.94 3.07 17.87
C PRO A 126 -16.28 2.56 17.31
N GLU A 127 -16.85 1.54 17.95
CA GLU A 127 -18.23 1.15 17.70
C GLU A 127 -19.18 2.22 18.27
N VAL A 128 -20.17 2.62 17.48
CA VAL A 128 -21.07 3.75 17.77
C VAL A 128 -22.55 3.37 17.65
N GLY A 129 -22.84 2.09 17.38
CA GLY A 129 -24.20 1.60 17.23
C GLY A 129 -24.84 2.09 15.93
N ASN A 130 -26.04 2.67 16.02
CA ASN A 130 -26.84 3.10 14.87
C ASN A 130 -27.17 4.61 14.99
N PRO A 131 -26.20 5.50 14.72
CA PRO A 131 -26.42 6.94 14.77
C PRO A 131 -27.31 7.40 13.60
N ASP A 132 -28.04 8.51 13.78
CA ASP A 132 -28.92 9.09 12.75
C ASP A 132 -28.14 9.55 11.50
N LYS A 133 -26.87 9.93 11.68
CA LYS A 133 -25.97 10.33 10.60
C LYS A 133 -24.67 9.52 10.70
N PRO A 134 -24.10 9.10 9.56
CA PRO A 134 -22.78 8.46 9.56
C PRO A 134 -21.70 9.45 10.01
N LYS A 135 -20.68 8.93 10.68
CA LYS A 135 -19.45 9.66 11.03
C LYS A 135 -18.57 9.91 9.81
N LEU A 136 -18.61 9.00 8.83
CA LEU A 136 -17.85 9.07 7.60
C LEU A 136 -18.62 8.37 6.48
N VAL A 137 -18.56 8.92 5.28
CA VAL A 137 -19.06 8.26 4.07
C VAL A 137 -17.91 8.20 3.07
N PHE A 138 -17.62 7.00 2.58
CA PHE A 138 -16.56 6.78 1.62
C PHE A 138 -17.14 6.29 0.28
N PHE A 139 -16.81 7.01 -0.79
CA PHE A 139 -17.16 6.65 -2.16
C PHE A 139 -15.92 6.11 -2.87
N PHE A 140 -15.95 4.83 -3.22
CA PHE A 140 -14.95 4.20 -4.06
C PHE A 140 -15.39 4.33 -5.51
N ASP A 141 -14.88 5.35 -6.18
CA ASP A 141 -14.98 5.42 -7.64
C ASP A 141 -14.05 4.39 -8.28
N GLU A 142 -14.50 3.83 -9.40
CA GLU A 142 -13.85 2.71 -10.07
C GLU A 142 -13.53 1.55 -9.11
N ALA A 143 -14.54 1.13 -8.34
CA ALA A 143 -14.43 0.08 -7.33
C ALA A 143 -13.88 -1.25 -7.87
N HIS A 144 -13.93 -1.48 -9.18
CA HIS A 144 -13.32 -2.65 -9.83
C HIS A 144 -11.82 -2.81 -9.50
N LEU A 145 -11.11 -1.70 -9.27
CA LEU A 145 -9.68 -1.68 -8.93
C LEU A 145 -9.36 -2.30 -7.55
N LEU A 146 -10.36 -2.42 -6.67
CA LEU A 146 -10.22 -3.11 -5.39
C LEU A 146 -10.21 -4.63 -5.53
N PHE A 147 -10.90 -5.13 -6.55
CA PHE A 147 -11.24 -6.55 -6.68
C PHE A 147 -10.49 -7.22 -7.82
N ASP A 148 -10.12 -6.48 -8.86
CA ASP A 148 -9.38 -7.05 -9.98
C ASP A 148 -8.01 -7.57 -9.53
N GLN A 149 -7.76 -8.85 -9.82
CA GLN A 149 -6.54 -9.57 -9.41
C GLN A 149 -6.26 -9.58 -7.90
N ALA A 150 -7.25 -9.23 -7.07
CA ALA A 150 -7.14 -9.27 -5.62
C ALA A 150 -7.02 -10.73 -5.14
N PRO A 151 -6.03 -11.07 -4.28
CA PRO A 151 -5.96 -12.40 -3.68
C PRO A 151 -7.22 -12.70 -2.86
N LYS A 152 -7.64 -13.96 -2.78
CA LYS A 152 -8.84 -14.35 -2.02
C LYS A 152 -8.86 -13.80 -0.58
N MET A 153 -7.75 -13.93 0.14
CA MET A 153 -7.60 -13.38 1.50
C MET A 153 -7.92 -11.88 1.59
N LEU A 154 -7.58 -11.12 0.55
CA LEU A 154 -7.89 -9.69 0.47
C LEU A 154 -9.40 -9.47 0.30
N ILE A 155 -10.03 -10.21 -0.60
CA ILE A 155 -11.48 -10.16 -0.82
C ILE A 155 -12.22 -10.51 0.48
N ASP A 156 -11.82 -11.59 1.16
CA ASP A 156 -12.41 -12.02 2.43
C ASP A 156 -12.30 -10.93 3.52
N LYS A 157 -11.19 -10.18 3.53
CA LYS A 157 -10.99 -9.05 4.45
C LYS A 157 -11.88 -7.86 4.10
N ILE A 158 -12.00 -7.49 2.82
CA ILE A 158 -12.90 -6.41 2.40
C ILE A 158 -14.34 -6.77 2.73
N GLU A 159 -14.76 -8.02 2.48
CA GLU A 159 -16.09 -8.52 2.85
C GLU A 159 -16.33 -8.39 4.36
N GLN A 160 -15.37 -8.79 5.19
CA GLN A 160 -15.44 -8.64 6.64
C GLN A 160 -15.61 -7.17 7.05
N VAL A 161 -14.84 -6.25 6.45
CA VAL A 161 -14.94 -4.81 6.72
C VAL A 161 -16.32 -4.30 6.32
N VAL A 162 -16.76 -4.54 5.08
CA VAL A 162 -18.08 -4.08 4.58
C VAL A 162 -19.22 -4.57 5.47
N ARG A 163 -19.16 -5.81 5.95
CA ARG A 163 -20.18 -6.37 6.86
C ARG A 163 -20.23 -5.66 8.22
N LEU A 164 -19.08 -5.28 8.76
CA LEU A 164 -18.98 -4.78 10.14
C LEU A 164 -18.92 -3.25 10.24
N ILE A 165 -18.51 -2.55 9.18
CA ILE A 165 -18.21 -1.11 9.23
C ILE A 165 -19.42 -0.25 9.59
N ARG A 166 -20.64 -0.76 9.37
CA ARG A 166 -21.87 -0.08 9.76
C ARG A 166 -21.90 0.22 11.26
N SER A 167 -21.43 -0.71 12.12
CA SER A 167 -21.42 -0.49 13.57
C SER A 167 -20.43 0.60 14.00
N LYS A 168 -19.47 0.95 13.14
CA LYS A 168 -18.53 2.07 13.29
C LYS A 168 -19.12 3.40 12.80
N GLY A 169 -20.35 3.38 12.27
CA GLY A 169 -21.02 4.56 11.74
C GLY A 169 -20.45 5.04 10.41
N VAL A 170 -19.90 4.12 9.60
CA VAL A 170 -19.33 4.45 8.29
C VAL A 170 -20.23 3.90 7.18
N GLY A 171 -20.49 4.72 6.16
CA GLY A 171 -21.11 4.30 4.92
C GLY A 171 -20.07 4.05 3.83
N ILE A 172 -20.12 2.88 3.17
CA ILE A 172 -19.26 2.57 2.02
C ILE A 172 -20.13 2.47 0.77
N TYR A 173 -19.71 3.15 -0.30
CA TYR A 173 -20.37 3.16 -1.59
C TYR A 173 -19.37 2.72 -2.66
N PHE A 174 -19.68 1.65 -3.37
CA PHE A 174 -18.90 1.18 -4.52
C PHE A 174 -19.55 1.68 -5.80
N ILE A 175 -18.78 2.41 -6.60
CA ILE A 175 -19.21 2.95 -7.89
C ILE A 175 -18.39 2.24 -8.97
N THR A 176 -19.07 1.60 -9.91
CA THR A 176 -18.44 0.90 -11.02
C THR A 176 -19.32 0.94 -12.25
N GLN A 177 -18.70 0.81 -13.42
CA GLN A 177 -19.37 0.71 -14.71
C GLN A 177 -20.03 -0.66 -14.90
N SER A 178 -19.42 -1.72 -14.34
CA SER A 178 -19.88 -3.09 -14.48
C SER A 178 -20.14 -3.71 -13.10
N PRO A 179 -21.36 -4.22 -12.84
CA PRO A 179 -21.68 -4.86 -11.57
C PRO A 179 -20.94 -6.20 -11.37
N LEU A 180 -20.37 -6.79 -12.43
CA LEU A 180 -19.52 -7.98 -12.30
C LEU A 180 -18.19 -7.70 -11.60
N ASP A 181 -17.82 -6.44 -11.50
CA ASP A 181 -16.53 -6.06 -10.97
C ASP A 181 -16.51 -6.13 -9.43
N ILE A 182 -17.69 -6.28 -8.81
CA ILE A 182 -17.85 -6.45 -7.38
C ILE A 182 -18.19 -7.92 -7.09
N PRO A 183 -17.43 -8.61 -6.22
CA PRO A 183 -17.73 -9.98 -5.81
C PRO A 183 -19.16 -10.15 -5.27
N GLU A 184 -19.81 -11.27 -5.60
CA GLU A 184 -21.20 -11.54 -5.21
C GLU A 184 -21.41 -11.47 -3.69
N ASP A 185 -20.46 -12.00 -2.90
CA ASP A 185 -20.51 -11.98 -1.43
C ASP A 185 -20.55 -10.55 -0.87
N ILE A 186 -19.84 -9.60 -1.52
CA ILE A 186 -19.84 -8.18 -1.15
C ILE A 186 -21.11 -7.51 -1.65
N LEU A 187 -21.51 -7.77 -2.90
CA LEU A 187 -22.71 -7.21 -3.52
C LEU A 187 -23.99 -7.61 -2.76
N GLY A 188 -23.98 -8.78 -2.11
CA GLY A 188 -25.03 -9.24 -1.20
C GLY A 188 -25.12 -8.48 0.13
N GLN A 189 -24.04 -7.84 0.58
CA GLN A 189 -24.04 -7.01 1.80
C GLN A 189 -24.51 -5.57 1.57
N LEU A 190 -24.63 -5.13 0.31
CA LEU A 190 -24.97 -3.75 -0.02
C LEU A 190 -26.47 -3.49 0.16
N GLY A 191 -26.81 -2.65 1.13
CA GLY A 191 -28.19 -2.26 1.44
C GLY A 191 -28.81 -1.25 0.46
N LEU A 192 -27.98 -0.51 -0.27
CA LEU A 192 -28.39 0.43 -1.32
C LEU A 192 -27.85 -0.06 -2.65
N LYS A 193 -28.72 -0.14 -3.65
CA LYS A 193 -28.34 -0.43 -5.04
C LYS A 193 -28.99 0.57 -5.98
N ILE A 194 -28.17 1.23 -6.80
CA ILE A 194 -28.61 2.14 -7.86
C ILE A 194 -27.99 1.63 -9.15
N GLN A 195 -28.83 1.09 -10.04
CA GLN A 195 -28.40 0.49 -11.29
C GLN A 195 -28.98 1.26 -12.47
N HIS A 196 -28.11 1.94 -13.21
CA HIS A 196 -28.46 2.56 -14.48
C HIS A 196 -28.60 1.50 -15.60
N ALA A 197 -29.05 1.96 -16.77
CA ALA A 197 -29.27 1.12 -17.93
C ALA A 197 -28.06 0.22 -18.26
N LEU A 198 -28.31 -1.08 -18.41
CA LEU A 198 -27.33 -2.02 -18.96
C LEU A 198 -27.67 -2.30 -20.43
N ARG A 199 -26.65 -2.32 -21.27
CA ARG A 199 -26.80 -2.68 -22.69
C ARG A 199 -26.47 -4.16 -22.89
N SER A 200 -27.31 -4.86 -23.66
CA SER A 200 -27.09 -6.26 -24.03
C SER A 200 -26.69 -6.35 -25.50
N PHE A 201 -25.41 -6.53 -25.80
CA PHE A 201 -24.92 -6.78 -27.16
C PHE A 201 -24.47 -8.23 -27.36
N THR A 202 -24.08 -8.90 -26.28
CA THR A 202 -23.52 -10.25 -26.32
C THR A 202 -24.30 -11.25 -25.44
N PRO A 203 -24.16 -12.57 -25.66
CA PRO A 203 -24.71 -13.58 -24.74
C PRO A 203 -24.14 -13.48 -23.32
N LYS A 204 -22.91 -12.97 -23.17
CA LYS A 204 -22.30 -12.71 -21.86
C LYS A 204 -23.09 -11.62 -21.14
N ASP A 205 -23.39 -10.51 -21.81
CA ASP A 205 -24.14 -9.38 -21.25
C ASP A 205 -25.53 -9.81 -20.76
N ARG A 206 -26.21 -10.71 -21.49
CA ARG A 206 -27.51 -11.26 -21.06
C ARG A 206 -27.40 -12.02 -19.73
N LYS A 207 -26.33 -12.80 -19.54
CA LYS A 207 -26.09 -13.48 -18.25
C LYS A 207 -25.85 -12.47 -17.13
N VAL A 208 -25.11 -11.39 -17.41
CA VAL A 208 -24.88 -10.30 -16.45
C VAL A 208 -26.19 -9.64 -16.06
N ILE A 209 -26.98 -9.20 -17.04
CA ILE A 209 -28.29 -8.57 -16.83
C ILE A 209 -29.19 -9.45 -15.97
N LYS A 210 -29.24 -10.76 -16.25
CA LYS A 210 -30.01 -11.71 -15.46
C LYS A 210 -29.52 -11.79 -14.01
N SER A 211 -28.20 -11.94 -13.80
CA SER A 211 -27.63 -12.00 -12.44
C SER A 211 -27.91 -10.71 -11.66
N VAL A 212 -27.70 -9.54 -12.28
CA VAL A 212 -27.96 -8.24 -11.67
C VAL A 212 -29.43 -8.09 -11.32
N ALA A 213 -30.34 -8.42 -12.23
CA ALA A 213 -31.77 -8.35 -12.00
C ALA A 213 -32.23 -9.28 -10.85
N GLN A 214 -31.64 -10.47 -10.73
CA GLN A 214 -31.90 -11.41 -9.65
C GLN A 214 -31.35 -10.94 -8.29
N SER A 215 -30.37 -10.03 -8.29
CA SER A 215 -29.82 -9.45 -7.06
C SER A 215 -30.70 -8.37 -6.43
N PHE A 216 -31.76 -7.94 -7.12
CA PHE A 216 -32.74 -6.98 -6.63
C PHE A 216 -33.92 -7.69 -5.96
N PRO A 217 -34.47 -7.11 -4.88
CA PRO A 217 -35.78 -7.53 -4.36
C PRO A 217 -36.85 -7.43 -5.46
N SER A 218 -37.68 -8.45 -5.60
CA SER A 218 -38.71 -8.51 -6.64
C SER A 218 -39.75 -7.40 -6.49
N ASN A 219 -40.25 -6.90 -7.62
CA ASN A 219 -41.37 -5.97 -7.67
C ASN A 219 -42.53 -6.62 -8.47
N PRO A 220 -43.76 -6.69 -7.92
CA PRO A 220 -44.90 -7.28 -8.62
C PRO A 220 -45.36 -6.47 -9.85
N GLU A 221 -45.02 -5.19 -9.95
CA GLU A 221 -45.49 -4.30 -11.02
C GLU A 221 -44.69 -4.47 -12.33
N PHE A 222 -43.45 -4.96 -12.28
CA PHE A 222 -42.62 -5.11 -13.46
C PHE A 222 -41.51 -6.17 -13.31
N SER A 223 -41.04 -6.68 -14.46
CA SER A 223 -39.84 -7.51 -14.53
C SER A 223 -38.57 -6.66 -14.50
N THR A 224 -37.76 -6.83 -13.45
CA THR A 224 -36.45 -6.16 -13.31
C THR A 224 -35.53 -6.47 -14.50
N GLU A 225 -35.51 -7.72 -14.96
CA GLU A 225 -34.65 -8.19 -16.07
C GLU A 225 -35.04 -7.53 -17.40
N THR A 226 -36.33 -7.30 -17.63
CA THR A 226 -36.79 -6.60 -18.82
C THR A 226 -36.52 -5.11 -18.71
N LEU A 227 -36.84 -4.52 -17.55
CA LEU A 227 -36.80 -3.07 -17.36
C LEU A 227 -35.38 -2.51 -17.38
N ILE A 228 -34.39 -3.22 -16.81
CA ILE A 228 -32.99 -2.77 -16.76
C ILE A 228 -32.39 -2.47 -18.15
N THR A 229 -32.87 -3.16 -19.20
CA THR A 229 -32.44 -2.93 -20.59
C THR A 229 -33.19 -1.79 -21.28
N ALA A 230 -34.39 -1.48 -20.79
CA ALA A 230 -35.30 -0.48 -21.36
C ALA A 230 -35.16 0.91 -20.70
N LEU A 231 -34.34 1.04 -19.65
CA LEU A 231 -34.08 2.32 -18.99
C LEU A 231 -33.53 3.37 -19.97
N GLY A 232 -34.10 4.57 -19.90
CA GLY A 232 -33.61 5.76 -20.59
C GLY A 232 -32.48 6.46 -19.84
N THR A 233 -31.91 7.49 -20.46
CA THR A 233 -30.94 8.38 -19.81
C THR A 233 -31.56 9.05 -18.59
N GLY A 234 -30.86 9.03 -17.46
CA GLY A 234 -31.34 9.59 -16.19
C GLY A 234 -32.30 8.67 -15.43
N GLU A 235 -32.68 7.52 -15.98
CA GLU A 235 -33.44 6.51 -15.24
C GLU A 235 -32.51 5.48 -14.58
N ALA A 236 -32.95 4.95 -13.44
CA ALA A 236 -32.26 3.89 -12.71
C ALA A 236 -33.25 2.95 -12.01
N LEU A 237 -32.81 1.72 -11.77
CA LEU A 237 -33.42 0.84 -10.78
C LEU A 237 -32.80 1.14 -9.41
N VAL A 238 -33.63 1.42 -8.42
CA VAL A 238 -33.22 1.79 -7.07
C VAL A 238 -33.81 0.82 -6.07
N SER A 239 -32.96 0.28 -5.20
CA SER A 239 -33.35 -0.52 -4.04
C SER A 239 -32.68 0.05 -2.79
N VAL A 240 -33.47 0.20 -1.74
CA VAL A 240 -33.06 0.77 -0.45
C VAL A 240 -33.58 -0.11 0.67
N LEU A 241 -33.05 0.10 1.88
CA LEU A 241 -33.59 -0.50 3.10
C LEU A 241 -34.67 0.41 3.71
N ASP A 242 -35.65 -0.20 4.39
CA ASP A 242 -36.57 0.51 5.27
C ASP A 242 -35.89 0.89 6.60
N ASP A 243 -36.62 1.60 7.47
CA ASP A 243 -36.14 2.04 8.80
C ASP A 243 -35.74 0.87 9.72
N LYS A 244 -36.18 -0.35 9.40
CA LYS A 244 -35.85 -1.58 10.12
C LYS A 244 -34.72 -2.38 9.45
N GLY A 245 -34.10 -1.82 8.40
CA GLY A 245 -33.01 -2.44 7.67
C GLY A 245 -33.45 -3.55 6.69
N ARG A 246 -34.74 -3.64 6.37
CA ARG A 246 -35.28 -4.65 5.43
C ARG A 246 -35.27 -4.11 4.01
N PRO A 247 -34.87 -4.91 3.01
CA PRO A 247 -34.83 -4.45 1.63
C PRO A 247 -36.26 -4.20 1.10
N LEU A 248 -36.46 -3.03 0.48
CA LEU A 248 -37.71 -2.69 -0.20
C LEU A 248 -37.71 -3.23 -1.65
N PRO A 249 -38.90 -3.49 -2.24
CA PRO A 249 -39.01 -3.81 -3.66
C PRO A 249 -38.30 -2.79 -4.54
N VAL A 250 -37.58 -3.26 -5.56
CA VAL A 250 -36.88 -2.38 -6.50
C VAL A 250 -37.85 -1.42 -7.19
N GLN A 251 -37.46 -0.16 -7.37
CA GLN A 251 -38.26 0.88 -8.00
C GLN A 251 -37.58 1.45 -9.23
N LYS A 252 -38.36 1.76 -10.26
CA LYS A 252 -37.90 2.60 -11.38
C LYS A 252 -37.92 4.05 -10.94
N THR A 253 -36.76 4.70 -10.94
CA THR A 253 -36.61 6.07 -10.43
C THR A 253 -35.92 6.97 -11.45
N LEU A 254 -36.38 8.21 -11.56
CA LEU A 254 -35.68 9.27 -12.30
C LEU A 254 -34.65 9.92 -11.37
N ILE A 255 -33.39 9.93 -11.78
CA ILE A 255 -32.29 10.51 -11.02
C ILE A 255 -32.23 12.01 -11.28
N ARG A 256 -32.28 12.79 -10.20
CA ARG A 256 -32.12 14.25 -10.27
C ARG A 256 -30.73 14.58 -10.84
N PRO A 257 -30.61 15.46 -11.84
CA PRO A 257 -29.32 15.89 -12.34
C PRO A 257 -28.54 16.64 -11.25
N PRO A 258 -27.20 16.59 -11.26
CA PRO A 258 -26.39 17.30 -10.28
C PRO A 258 -26.56 18.81 -10.43
N GLU A 259 -26.57 19.54 -9.30
CA GLU A 259 -26.54 21.01 -9.27
C GLU A 259 -25.11 21.55 -9.31
N SER A 260 -24.22 20.84 -10.01
CA SER A 260 -22.80 21.13 -10.09
C SER A 260 -22.38 21.44 -11.53
N HIS A 261 -21.18 21.98 -11.68
CA HIS A 261 -20.51 22.03 -12.98
C HIS A 261 -20.28 20.61 -13.51
N ILE A 262 -20.56 20.39 -14.80
CA ILE A 262 -20.24 19.14 -15.50
C ILE A 262 -18.86 19.31 -16.13
N GLY A 263 -17.89 18.56 -15.62
CA GLY A 263 -16.51 18.57 -16.09
C GLY A 263 -15.51 18.85 -14.96
N PRO A 264 -14.21 18.63 -15.21
CA PRO A 264 -13.17 18.95 -14.24
C PRO A 264 -13.03 20.46 -14.09
N ILE A 265 -12.68 20.89 -12.87
CA ILE A 265 -12.31 22.28 -12.61
C ILE A 265 -11.01 22.64 -13.33
N THR A 266 -10.81 23.93 -13.58
CA THR A 266 -9.55 24.46 -14.14
C THR A 266 -8.38 24.28 -13.16
N LYS A 267 -7.14 24.37 -13.65
CA LYS A 267 -5.94 24.26 -12.81
C LYS A 267 -5.87 25.37 -11.77
N GLU A 268 -6.30 26.57 -12.17
CA GLU A 268 -6.33 27.76 -11.34
C GLU A 268 -7.34 27.61 -10.21
N GLU A 269 -8.56 27.13 -10.51
CA GLU A 269 -9.57 26.84 -9.50
C GLU A 269 -9.14 25.72 -8.54
N ARG A 270 -8.43 24.71 -9.05
CA ARG A 270 -7.86 23.63 -8.22
C ARG A 270 -6.82 24.19 -7.26
N GLN A 271 -5.92 25.04 -7.75
CA GLN A 271 -4.88 25.66 -6.93
C GLN A 271 -5.47 26.52 -5.81
N VAL A 272 -6.47 27.35 -6.13
CA VAL A 272 -7.18 28.17 -5.12
C VAL A 272 -7.84 27.31 -4.04
N ARG A 273 -8.43 26.17 -4.40
CA ARG A 273 -9.03 25.24 -3.42
C ARG A 273 -7.97 24.60 -2.51
N ILE A 274 -6.84 24.17 -3.07
CA ILE A 274 -5.72 23.62 -2.29
C ILE A 274 -5.16 24.68 -1.35
N GLU A 275 -4.99 25.92 -1.82
CA GLU A 275 -4.45 27.02 -1.02
C GLU A 275 -5.35 27.43 0.14
N ARG A 276 -6.66 27.25 0.02
CA ARG A 276 -7.65 27.51 1.07
C ARG A 276 -7.90 26.31 1.98
N SER A 277 -7.36 25.14 1.64
CA SER A 277 -7.56 23.93 2.42
C SER A 277 -6.95 24.08 3.82
N PRO A 278 -7.67 23.71 4.90
CA PRO A 278 -7.10 23.63 6.24
C PRO A 278 -5.91 22.67 6.34
N LEU A 279 -5.79 21.73 5.39
CA LEU A 279 -4.73 20.73 5.33
C LEU A 279 -3.52 21.16 4.48
N LYS A 280 -3.53 22.38 3.93
CA LYS A 280 -2.38 22.92 3.18
C LYS A 280 -1.12 22.89 4.06
N GLY A 281 -0.01 22.42 3.51
CA GLY A 281 1.25 22.30 4.23
C GLY A 281 1.35 21.06 5.12
N HIS A 282 0.24 20.36 5.40
CA HIS A 282 0.28 19.20 6.29
C HIS A 282 0.96 18.00 5.62
N TYR A 283 0.65 17.75 4.36
CA TYR A 283 1.16 16.60 3.58
C TYR A 283 2.15 17.00 2.48
N ASP A 284 2.52 18.28 2.39
CA ASP A 284 3.32 18.81 1.29
C ASP A 284 4.82 18.50 1.41
N THR A 285 5.30 18.26 2.63
CA THR A 285 6.72 18.03 2.92
C THR A 285 6.90 16.65 3.54
N ALA A 286 7.67 15.80 2.86
CA ALA A 286 8.05 14.50 3.39
C ALA A 286 8.93 14.68 4.64
N VAL A 287 8.66 13.87 5.67
CA VAL A 287 9.45 13.82 6.91
C VAL A 287 10.23 12.52 6.93
N ASP A 288 11.56 12.61 7.08
CA ASP A 288 12.45 11.46 7.21
C ASP A 288 12.89 11.34 8.68
N ARG A 289 12.27 10.42 9.42
CA ARG A 289 12.62 10.14 10.83
C ARG A 289 13.63 9.00 10.90
N GLU A 290 14.42 8.97 11.96
CA GLU A 290 15.32 7.84 12.22
C GLU A 290 14.52 6.54 12.40
N SER A 291 14.74 5.57 11.52
CA SER A 291 13.97 4.34 11.39
C SER A 291 14.84 3.08 11.48
N ALA A 292 14.25 1.92 11.21
CA ALA A 292 14.96 0.65 11.17
C ALA A 292 16.12 0.69 10.15
N TYR A 293 15.96 1.36 9.01
CA TYR A 293 17.02 1.48 8.01
C TYR A 293 18.29 2.13 8.59
N GLU A 294 18.19 3.30 9.22
CA GLU A 294 19.36 4.01 9.73
C GLU A 294 20.04 3.19 10.84
N ARG A 295 19.24 2.65 11.78
CA ARG A 295 19.76 1.84 12.90
C ARG A 295 20.45 0.57 12.44
N LEU A 296 19.87 -0.15 11.48
CA LEU A 296 20.49 -1.37 10.95
C LEU A 296 21.76 -1.06 10.15
N LYS A 297 21.75 0.04 9.40
CA LYS A 297 22.93 0.49 8.65
C LYS A 297 24.07 0.85 9.59
N ASP A 298 23.78 1.50 10.72
CA ASP A 298 24.79 1.85 11.71
C ASP A 298 25.32 0.61 12.44
N ARG A 299 24.45 -0.33 12.83
CA ARG A 299 24.89 -1.65 13.36
C ARG A 299 25.79 -2.39 12.37
N ALA A 300 25.47 -2.37 11.08
CA ALA A 300 26.29 -3.01 10.05
C ALA A 300 27.68 -2.35 9.94
N LYS A 301 27.77 -1.02 10.03
CA LYS A 301 29.05 -0.30 10.05
C LYS A 301 29.86 -0.64 11.31
N GLU A 302 29.23 -0.71 12.47
CA GLU A 302 29.88 -1.07 13.73
C GLU A 302 30.48 -2.49 13.67
N ILE A 303 29.71 -3.45 13.18
CA ILE A 303 30.19 -4.83 13.00
C ILE A 303 31.35 -4.87 12.00
N GLN A 304 31.27 -4.14 10.89
CA GLN A 304 32.35 -4.09 9.91
C GLN A 304 33.61 -3.42 10.49
N ALA A 305 33.46 -2.37 11.30
CA ALA A 305 34.57 -1.72 11.98
C ALA A 305 35.23 -2.66 12.98
N GLN A 306 34.46 -3.39 13.80
CA GLN A 306 34.97 -4.39 14.73
C GLN A 306 35.68 -5.54 14.00
N GLN A 307 35.13 -6.04 12.90
CA GLN A 307 35.77 -7.09 12.10
C GLN A 307 37.08 -6.60 11.47
N ASN A 308 37.11 -5.38 10.94
CA ASN A 308 38.33 -4.77 10.40
C ASN A 308 39.38 -4.56 11.50
N GLU A 309 38.98 -4.13 12.70
CA GLU A 309 39.87 -3.99 13.85
C GLU A 309 40.42 -5.34 14.33
N GLU A 310 39.58 -6.37 14.43
CA GLU A 310 40.02 -7.73 14.74
C GLU A 310 40.97 -8.29 13.68
N GLU A 311 40.71 -8.03 12.40
CA GLU A 311 41.56 -8.49 11.30
C GLU A 311 42.90 -7.74 11.29
N LEU A 312 42.92 -6.44 11.59
CA LEU A 312 44.13 -5.65 11.83
C LEU A 312 44.90 -6.14 13.07
N GLN A 313 44.22 -6.52 14.14
CA GLN A 313 44.85 -7.08 15.34
C GLN A 313 45.45 -8.47 15.07
N LYS A 314 44.70 -9.38 14.41
CA LYS A 314 45.20 -10.70 13.98
C LYS A 314 46.39 -10.59 13.02
N THR A 315 46.42 -9.56 12.16
CA THR A 315 47.55 -9.29 11.25
C THR A 315 48.76 -8.74 12.01
N LYS A 316 48.56 -7.91 13.03
CA LYS A 316 49.63 -7.42 13.92
C LYS A 316 50.21 -8.54 14.80
N GLU A 317 49.37 -9.44 15.31
CA GLU A 317 49.80 -10.60 16.12
C GLU A 317 50.56 -11.64 15.29
N LYS A 318 50.15 -11.89 14.03
CA LYS A 318 50.91 -12.72 13.09
C LYS A 318 52.27 -12.11 12.72
N ASN A 319 52.37 -10.79 12.62
CA ASN A 319 53.65 -10.11 12.37
C ASN A 319 54.57 -10.07 13.60
N ASN A 320 54.03 -10.07 14.83
CA ASN A 320 54.83 -10.12 16.05
C ASN A 320 55.29 -11.56 16.44
N SER A 321 54.58 -12.59 15.99
CA SER A 321 54.99 -13.99 16.19
C SER A 321 56.00 -14.51 15.16
N ALA A 322 56.26 -13.77 14.09
CA ALA A 322 57.33 -14.05 13.12
C ALA A 322 58.71 -13.46 13.51
N GLY A 323 58.88 -13.02 14.76
CA GLY A 323 60.08 -12.32 15.24
C GLY A 323 61.02 -13.18 16.10
N LYS A 324 61.52 -14.32 15.60
CA LYS A 324 62.72 -14.97 16.19
C LYS A 324 63.47 -15.90 15.20
N SER A 325 63.85 -15.38 14.04
CA SER A 325 64.90 -16.01 13.22
C SER A 325 65.79 -14.93 12.59
N ARG A 326 67.02 -14.84 13.10
CA ARG A 326 68.05 -13.89 12.68
C ARG A 326 68.84 -14.53 11.53
N ARG A 327 68.28 -14.54 10.32
CA ARG A 327 69.03 -14.76 9.07
C ARG A 327 68.24 -14.23 7.87
N GLN A 328 68.57 -13.01 7.45
CA GLN A 328 68.06 -12.44 6.20
C GLN A 328 68.60 -13.23 5.02
N SER A 329 67.70 -13.87 4.28
CA SER A 329 67.95 -14.40 2.94
C SER A 329 67.58 -13.33 1.91
N THR A 330 68.42 -13.13 0.89
CA THR A 330 68.24 -12.18 -0.21
C THR A 330 66.98 -12.42 -1.05
N SER A 331 66.31 -13.57 -0.89
CA SER A 331 65.02 -13.89 -1.52
C SER A 331 63.81 -13.22 -0.84
N GLU A 332 63.86 -12.86 0.44
CA GLU A 332 62.75 -12.20 1.15
C GLU A 332 62.58 -10.73 0.77
N ALA A 333 63.65 -10.06 0.30
CA ALA A 333 63.60 -8.67 -0.13
C ALA A 333 62.79 -8.48 -1.44
N PHE A 334 62.79 -9.49 -2.32
CA PHE A 334 62.05 -9.46 -3.59
C PHE A 334 60.54 -9.71 -3.41
N ILE A 335 60.14 -10.52 -2.43
CA ILE A 335 58.72 -10.78 -2.17
C ILE A 335 58.09 -9.58 -1.43
N LYS A 336 58.85 -8.94 -0.53
CA LYS A 336 58.38 -7.76 0.22
C LYS A 336 58.22 -6.51 -0.67
N SER A 337 58.95 -6.41 -1.78
CA SER A 337 58.77 -5.34 -2.78
C SER A 337 57.58 -5.59 -3.71
N ALA A 338 57.32 -6.85 -4.10
CA ALA A 338 56.14 -7.23 -4.89
C ALA A 338 54.82 -6.99 -4.13
N VAL A 339 54.78 -7.26 -2.83
CA VAL A 339 53.57 -7.00 -2.00
C VAL A 339 53.33 -5.50 -1.79
N ARG A 340 54.38 -4.66 -1.75
CA ARG A 340 54.23 -3.19 -1.68
C ARG A 340 53.81 -2.54 -2.99
N SER A 341 54.17 -3.12 -4.15
CA SER A 341 53.72 -2.58 -5.45
C SER A 341 52.26 -2.94 -5.74
N ILE A 342 51.81 -4.14 -5.34
CA ILE A 342 50.43 -4.59 -5.52
C ILE A 342 49.44 -3.80 -4.63
N GLY A 343 49.85 -3.42 -3.41
CA GLY A 343 49.01 -2.65 -2.48
C GLY A 343 48.77 -1.17 -2.85
N SER A 344 49.63 -0.56 -3.68
CA SER A 344 49.54 0.90 -3.96
C SER A 344 48.90 1.26 -5.31
N GLN A 345 48.81 0.32 -6.25
CA GLN A 345 48.22 0.54 -7.58
C GLN A 345 46.78 0.04 -7.71
N ILE A 346 46.39 -1.06 -7.07
CA ILE A 346 45.03 -1.62 -7.19
C ILE A 346 43.99 -0.77 -6.44
N GLY A 347 44.36 -0.19 -5.29
CA GLY A 347 43.48 0.69 -4.52
C GLY A 347 43.17 2.05 -5.18
N ARG A 348 44.08 2.59 -6.01
CA ARG A 348 43.86 3.90 -6.67
C ARG A 348 43.03 3.83 -7.95
N GLN A 349 42.90 2.66 -8.58
CA GLN A 349 42.07 2.51 -9.79
C GLN A 349 40.60 2.18 -9.45
N LEU A 350 40.33 1.42 -8.38
CA LEU A 350 38.96 1.13 -7.94
C LEU A 350 38.23 2.37 -7.39
N ILE A 351 38.94 3.23 -6.65
CA ILE A 351 38.36 4.47 -6.11
C ILE A 351 38.01 5.46 -7.23
N ARG A 352 38.77 5.47 -8.35
CA ARG A 352 38.48 6.35 -9.49
C ARG A 352 37.38 5.78 -10.41
N GLY A 353 37.22 4.45 -10.46
CA GLY A 353 36.18 3.78 -11.26
C GLY A 353 34.76 3.92 -10.70
N ILE A 354 34.61 4.00 -9.37
CA ILE A 354 33.29 4.07 -8.72
C ILE A 354 32.85 5.53 -8.47
N MET A 355 33.78 6.47 -8.29
CA MET A 355 33.44 7.91 -8.22
C MET A 355 33.33 8.59 -9.59
N GLY A 356 33.94 8.05 -10.65
CA GLY A 356 33.92 8.64 -11.99
C GLY A 356 32.60 8.48 -12.75
N SER A 357 31.77 7.49 -12.39
CA SER A 357 30.47 7.25 -13.05
C SER A 357 29.30 8.03 -12.43
N LEU A 358 29.49 8.60 -11.23
CA LEU A 358 28.45 9.36 -10.51
C LEU A 358 28.53 10.89 -10.72
N PHE A 359 29.57 11.41 -11.38
CA PHE A 359 29.73 12.85 -11.65
C PHE A 359 29.82 13.22 -13.14
N ARG A 360 29.34 12.37 -14.06
CA ARG A 360 29.35 12.68 -15.50
C ARG A 360 27.96 12.61 -16.11
N GLY A 361 27.15 13.62 -15.81
CA GLY A 361 25.91 13.94 -16.51
C GLY A 361 25.83 15.43 -16.85
N ARG A 362 26.18 15.76 -18.10
CA ARG A 362 25.74 16.90 -18.95
C ARG A 362 26.86 17.42 -19.86
N ARG A 363 26.78 17.03 -21.13
CA ARG A 363 26.73 18.00 -22.22
C ARG A 363 25.58 17.62 -23.13
#